data_AF-A0A3C1F359-F1
#
_entry.id   AF-A0A3C1F359-F1
#
_cell.length_a   1.000
_cell.length_b   1.000
_cell.length_c   1.000
_cell.angle_alpha   90.00
_cell.angle_beta   90.00
_cell.angle_gamma   90.00
#
_symmetry.space_group_name_H-M   'P 1'
#
loop_
_entity.id
_entity.type
_entity.pdbx_description
1 polymer ?
#
loop_
_entity_poly.entity_id
_entity_poly.type
_entity_poly.pdbx_seq_one_letter_code
_entity_poly.pdbx_strand_id
1 'polypeptide(L)'
;MIFTFELKGTAEVHAKIAEALRSMSGKAEAALYQEAEREMAASKLRVPVDTGTLRDSGHVQQPERDASGVSVTMGYGGAAED
;
A
#
# COMPACT_ATOMS: atom_id res chain seq x y z
N MET A 1 12.83 45.48 -29.64
CA MET A 1 11.55 45.33 -28.90
C MET A 1 11.63 43.98 -28.21
N ILE A 2 11.91 43.95 -26.90
CA ILE A 2 12.09 42.72 -26.13
C ILE A 2 10.79 42.48 -25.37
N PHE A 3 10.08 41.40 -25.69
CA PHE A 3 8.88 40.99 -24.95
C PHE A 3 9.27 39.96 -23.90
N THR A 4 9.34 40.42 -22.66
CA THR A 4 9.53 39.55 -21.49
C THR A 4 8.18 38.94 -21.13
N PHE A 5 7.98 37.65 -21.43
CA PHE A 5 6.81 36.90 -21.00
C PHE A 5 7.10 36.25 -19.64
N GLU A 6 6.59 36.85 -18.56
CA GLU A 6 6.54 36.19 -17.25
C GLU A 6 5.50 35.07 -17.26
N LEU A 7 5.98 33.83 -17.27
CA LEU A 7 5.13 32.64 -17.26
C LEU A 7 4.65 32.37 -15.82
N LYS A 8 3.51 32.98 -15.43
CA LYS A 8 2.81 32.82 -14.14
C LYS A 8 2.21 31.41 -13.88
N GLY A 9 2.70 30.36 -14.55
CA GLY A 9 2.07 29.02 -14.53
C GLY A 9 2.91 27.89 -13.92
N THR A 10 4.18 28.11 -13.57
CA THR A 10 5.08 27.02 -13.13
C THR A 10 4.72 26.45 -11.76
N ALA A 11 4.09 27.25 -10.89
CA ALA A 11 3.66 26.84 -9.56
C ALA A 11 2.45 25.88 -9.59
N GLU A 12 1.44 26.16 -10.42
CA GLU A 12 0.27 25.28 -10.59
C GLU A 12 0.63 23.95 -11.26
N VAL A 13 1.58 23.97 -12.21
CA VAL A 13 2.10 22.75 -12.85
C VAL A 13 2.85 21.89 -11.83
N HIS A 14 3.67 22.50 -10.96
CA HIS A 14 4.33 21.77 -9.87
C HIS A 14 3.34 21.18 -8.87
N ALA A 15 2.29 21.92 -8.51
CA ALA A 15 1.25 21.44 -7.60
C ALA A 15 0.53 20.21 -8.18
N LYS A 16 0.15 20.26 -9.47
CA LYS A 16 -0.50 19.13 -10.15
C LYS A 16 0.44 17.93 -10.34
N ILE A 17 1.73 18.16 -10.59
CA ILE A 17 2.72 17.07 -10.65
C ILE A 17 2.88 16.43 -9.25
N ALA A 18 2.97 17.23 -8.18
CA ALA A 18 3.06 16.72 -6.81
C ALA A 18 1.78 15.99 -6.37
N GLU A 19 0.61 16.41 -6.85
CA GLU A 19 -0.67 15.74 -6.62
C GLU A 19 -0.78 14.44 -7.43
N ALA A 20 -0.34 14.43 -8.69
CA ALA A 20 -0.29 13.23 -9.52
C ALA A 20 0.71 12.20 -9.00
N LEU A 21 1.86 12.65 -8.48
CA LEU A 21 2.84 11.78 -7.81
C LEU A 21 2.26 11.16 -6.52
N ARG A 22 1.46 11.92 -5.76
CA ARG A 22 0.72 11.43 -4.58
C ARG A 22 -0.46 10.51 -4.93
N SER A 23 -1.11 10.69 -6.07
CA SER A 23 -2.20 9.79 -6.50
C SER A 23 -1.66 8.50 -7.13
N MET A 24 -0.48 8.55 -7.73
CA MET A 24 0.28 7.38 -8.15
C MET A 24 0.80 6.54 -6.98
N SER A 25 1.16 7.17 -5.85
CA SER A 25 1.66 6.43 -4.68
C SER A 25 0.60 5.48 -4.10
N GLY A 26 -0.68 5.87 -4.14
CA GLY A 26 -1.80 5.03 -3.69
C GLY A 26 -2.01 3.73 -4.48
N LYS A 27 -1.61 3.71 -5.76
CA LYS A 27 -1.81 2.53 -6.62
C LYS A 27 -0.86 1.39 -6.26
N ALA A 28 0.37 1.73 -5.87
CA ALA A 28 1.37 0.74 -5.45
C ALA A 28 0.95 0.07 -4.13
N GLU A 29 0.44 0.87 -3.18
CA GLU A 29 -0.11 0.38 -1.91
C GLU A 29 -1.30 -0.56 -2.14
N ALA A 30 -2.26 -0.14 -2.97
CA ALA A 30 -3.43 -0.95 -3.29
C ALA A 30 -3.05 -2.27 -4.00
N ALA A 31 -2.11 -2.21 -4.94
CA ALA A 31 -1.65 -3.41 -5.66
C ALA A 31 -0.93 -4.39 -4.72
N LEU A 32 -0.04 -3.88 -3.85
CA LEU A 32 0.69 -4.70 -2.90
C LEU A 32 -0.24 -5.35 -1.87
N TYR A 33 -1.23 -4.61 -1.37
CA TYR A 33 -2.25 -5.12 -0.46
C TYR A 33 -3.07 -6.25 -1.11
N GLN A 34 -3.51 -6.05 -2.35
CA GLN A 34 -4.27 -7.08 -3.09
C GLN A 34 -3.45 -8.36 -3.29
N GLU A 35 -2.15 -8.24 -3.57
CA GLU A 35 -1.30 -9.42 -3.72
C GLU A 35 -1.10 -10.14 -2.37
N ALA A 36 -0.87 -9.39 -1.29
CA ALA A 36 -0.78 -9.94 0.05
C ALA A 36 -2.05 -10.68 0.48
N GLU A 37 -3.24 -10.17 0.15
CA GLU A 37 -4.52 -10.85 0.37
C GLU A 37 -4.62 -12.18 -0.40
N ARG A 38 -4.16 -12.23 -1.64
CA ARG A 38 -4.13 -13.47 -2.43
C ARG A 38 -3.17 -14.50 -1.82
N GLU A 39 -1.98 -14.06 -1.45
CA GLU A 39 -0.99 -14.92 -0.80
C GLU A 39 -1.47 -15.40 0.58
N MET A 40 -2.17 -14.55 1.35
CA MET A 40 -2.78 -14.94 2.62
C MET A 40 -3.87 -16.00 2.41
N ALA A 41 -4.73 -15.82 1.40
CA ALA A 41 -5.75 -16.80 1.06
C ALA A 41 -5.13 -18.16 0.67
N ALA A 42 -4.04 -18.16 -0.10
CA ALA A 42 -3.31 -19.38 -0.44
C ALA A 42 -2.61 -19.99 0.78
N SER A 43 -2.02 -19.16 1.64
CA SER A 43 -1.36 -19.58 2.88
C SER A 43 -2.33 -20.27 3.85
N LYS A 44 -3.57 -19.76 3.97
CA LYS A 44 -4.64 -20.32 4.82
C LYS A 44 -5.04 -21.75 4.41
N LEU A 45 -4.75 -22.17 3.19
CA LEU A 45 -4.98 -23.54 2.73
C LEU A 45 -3.83 -24.51 3.10
N ARG A 46 -2.66 -23.98 3.45
CA ARG A 46 -1.45 -24.76 3.78
C ARG A 46 -1.26 -24.98 5.27
N VAL A 47 -1.82 -24.10 6.10
CA VAL A 47 -1.78 -24.25 7.56
C VAL A 47 -2.66 -25.42 8.04
N PRO A 48 -2.32 -26.08 9.17
CA PRO A 48 -3.10 -27.20 9.68
C PRO A 48 -4.58 -26.85 9.87
N VAL A 49 -5.46 -27.62 9.25
CA VAL A 49 -6.92 -27.44 9.32
C VAL A 49 -7.48 -27.85 10.68
N ASP A 50 -6.85 -28.82 11.34
CA ASP A 50 -7.39 -29.46 12.56
C ASP A 50 -7.60 -28.49 13.73
N THR A 51 -6.92 -27.34 13.72
CA THR A 51 -7.08 -26.32 14.77
C THR A 51 -8.00 -25.18 14.39
N GLY A 52 -8.41 -25.03 13.11
CA GLY A 52 -9.36 -24.02 12.56
C GLY A 52 -8.99 -22.56 12.83
N THR A 53 -8.94 -22.23 14.12
CA THR A 53 -8.40 -21.04 14.77
C THR A 53 -7.19 -20.43 14.07
N LEU A 54 -6.14 -21.20 13.77
CA LEU A 54 -4.94 -20.63 13.14
C LEU A 54 -5.26 -20.13 11.73
N ARG A 55 -5.92 -20.95 10.92
CA ARG A 55 -6.37 -20.58 9.58
C ARG A 55 -7.30 -19.36 9.59
N ASP A 56 -8.22 -19.31 10.53
CA ASP A 56 -9.22 -18.22 10.62
C ASP A 56 -8.58 -16.91 11.08
N SER A 57 -7.51 -16.96 11.87
CA SER A 57 -6.79 -15.79 12.40
C SER A 57 -5.88 -15.07 11.39
N GLY A 58 -5.64 -15.65 10.21
CA GLY A 58 -4.77 -15.02 9.22
C GLY A 58 -5.31 -13.68 8.74
N HIS A 59 -4.45 -12.66 8.68
CA HIS A 59 -4.84 -11.29 8.36
C HIS A 59 -3.73 -10.56 7.60
N VAL A 60 -4.11 -9.50 6.90
CA VAL A 60 -3.21 -8.60 6.20
C VAL A 60 -3.40 -7.20 6.76
N GLN A 61 -2.31 -6.57 7.18
CA GLN A 61 -2.35 -5.21 7.69
C GLN A 61 -2.40 -4.19 6.54
N GLN A 62 -2.86 -2.98 6.82
CA GLN A 62 -2.87 -1.92 5.81
C GLN A 62 -1.43 -1.60 5.37
N PRO A 63 -1.21 -1.19 4.11
CA PRO A 63 0.10 -0.78 3.64
C PRO A 63 0.66 0.37 4.45
N GLU A 64 1.93 0.26 4.83
CA GLU A 64 2.68 1.34 5.45
C GLU A 64 3.66 1.90 4.41
N ARG A 65 3.80 3.24 4.39
CA ARG A 65 4.77 3.93 3.53
C ARG A 65 5.78 4.66 4.38
N ASP A 66 7.06 4.38 4.16
CA ASP A 66 8.18 5.10 4.75
C ASP A 66 9.16 5.59 3.68
N ALA A 67 10.34 6.06 4.11
CA ALA A 67 11.38 6.56 3.20
C ALA A 67 12.01 5.45 2.33
N SER A 68 11.85 4.18 2.70
CA SER A 68 12.42 3.02 2.02
C SER A 68 11.46 2.38 1.02
N GLY A 69 10.14 2.58 1.18
CA GLY A 69 9.16 2.10 0.22
C GLY A 69 7.76 1.92 0.80
N VAL A 70 7.06 0.92 0.26
CA VAL A 70 5.76 0.47 0.75
C VAL A 70 5.92 -0.96 1.25
N SER A 71 5.44 -1.23 2.46
CA SER A 71 5.41 -2.56 3.06
C SER A 71 3.97 -2.96 3.36
N VAL A 72 3.71 -4.27 3.32
CA VAL A 72 2.45 -4.87 3.79
C VAL A 72 2.82 -6.06 4.66
N THR A 73 2.31 -6.08 5.88
CA THR A 73 2.57 -7.16 6.84
C THR A 73 1.45 -8.17 6.79
N MET A 74 1.82 -9.44 6.65
CA MET A 74 0.92 -10.59 6.67
C MET A 74 1.20 -11.39 7.94
N GLY A 75 0.15 -11.79 8.65
CA GLY A 75 0.28 -12.48 9.93
C GLY A 75 -0.80 -13.52 10.16
N TYR A 76 -0.54 -14.36 11.16
CA TYR A 76 -1.51 -15.26 11.78
C TYR A 76 -1.54 -14.97 13.26
N GLY A 77 -2.68 -15.21 13.90
CA GLY A 77 -2.97 -14.67 15.22
C GLY A 77 -3.71 -13.35 15.13
N GLY A 78 -4.38 -12.97 16.21
CA GLY A 78 -5.08 -11.68 16.37
C GLY A 78 -4.56 -11.00 17.62
N ALA A 79 -5.45 -10.59 18.52
CA ALA A 79 -5.16 -10.13 19.89
C ALA A 79 -4.51 -11.20 20.81
N ALA A 80 -3.79 -12.17 20.23
CA ALA A 80 -2.99 -13.19 20.92
C ALA A 80 -1.48 -12.95 20.74
N GLU A 81 -1.09 -11.87 20.03
CA GLU A 81 0.12 -11.14 20.42
C GLU A 81 -0.19 -10.47 21.76
N ASP A 82 0.34 -11.03 22.84
CA ASP A 82 0.36 -10.42 24.18
C ASP A 82 1.21 -9.13 24.16
#